data_AF-A0A1Y3AEH7-F1
#
_entry.id   AF-A0A1Y3AEH7-F1
#
_cell.length_a   1.000
_cell.length_b   1.000
_cell.length_c   1.000
_cell.angle_alpha   90.00
_cell.angle_beta   90.00
_cell.angle_gamma   90.00
#
_symmetry.space_group_name_H-M   'P 1'
#
loop_
_entity.id
_entity.type
_entity.pdbx_description
1 polymer ?
#
loop_
_entity_poly.entity_id
_entity_poly.type
_entity_poly.pdbx_seq_one_letter_code
_entity_poly.pdbx_strand_id
1 'polypeptide(L)' 'MLPAPFRLFFVAVPLLVSAGALAMAAFPRKMTSWQTRSPDGSTGRIEPSDTRILLMRVMGVVVAALALLMAFGTFSFIP' A
#
# COMPACT_ATOMS: atom_id res chain seq x y z
N MET A 1 21.15 -23.06 0.84
CA MET A 1 19.77 -22.99 1.34
C MET A 1 19.75 -21.96 2.45
N LEU A 2 18.91 -20.92 2.36
CA LEU A 2 18.83 -19.92 3.44
C LEU A 2 18.26 -20.58 4.70
N PRO A 3 18.74 -20.21 5.90
CA PRO A 3 18.15 -20.69 7.15
C PRO A 3 16.65 -20.36 7.19
N ALA A 4 15.85 -21.27 7.74
CA ALA A 4 14.40 -21.12 7.89
C ALA A 4 13.92 -19.71 8.35
N PRO A 5 14.54 -19.05 9.36
CA PRO A 5 14.12 -17.71 9.77
C PRO A 5 14.30 -16.64 8.68
N PHE A 6 15.35 -16.72 7.87
CA PHE A 6 15.56 -15.79 6.76
C PHE A 6 14.52 -16.00 5.67
N ARG A 7 14.20 -17.24 5.34
CA ARG A 7 13.18 -17.57 4.34
C ARG A 7 11.79 -17.09 4.77
N LEU A 8 11.47 -17.22 6.05
CA LEU A 8 10.28 -16.64 6.67
C LEU A 8 10.22 -15.12 6.51
N PHE A 9 11.33 -14.41 6.74
CA PHE A 9 11.41 -12.96 6.54
C PHE A 9 11.10 -12.56 5.08
N PHE A 10 11.69 -13.25 4.10
CA PHE A 10 11.48 -12.99 2.66
C PHE A 10 10.07 -13.34 2.16
N VAL A 11 9.26 -14.06 2.94
CA VAL A 11 7.86 -14.33 2.64
C VAL A 11 6.94 -13.38 3.43
N ALA A 12 7.20 -13.22 4.73
CA ALA A 12 6.38 -12.40 5.61
C ALA A 12 6.40 -10.92 5.22
N VAL A 13 7.57 -10.39 4.84
CA VAL A 13 7.69 -8.97 4.46
C VAL A 13 6.89 -8.65 3.21
N PRO A 14 7.04 -9.36 2.06
CA PRO A 14 6.23 -9.07 0.89
C PRO A 14 4.73 -9.29 1.12
N LEU A 15 4.33 -10.26 1.95
CA LEU A 15 2.93 -10.44 2.31
C LEU A 15 2.39 -9.24 3.10
N LEU A 16 3.16 -8.73 4.08
CA LEU A 16 2.79 -7.54 4.85
C LEU A 16 2.70 -6.30 3.95
N VAL A 17 3.66 -6.13 3.03
CA VAL A 17 3.65 -5.06 2.03
C VAL A 17 2.42 -5.16 1.13
N SER A 18 2.09 -6.36 0.66
CA SER A 18 0.93 -6.61 -0.19
C SER A 18 -0.37 -6.24 0.52
N ALA A 19 -0.53 -6.68 1.78
CA ALA A 19 -1.68 -6.36 2.60
C ALA A 19 -1.81 -4.85 2.85
N GLY A 20 -0.71 -4.18 3.19
CA GLY A 20 -0.68 -2.74 3.39
C GLY A 20 -1.01 -1.94 2.12
N ALA A 21 -0.45 -2.33 0.98
CA ALA A 21 -0.69 -1.69 -0.31
C ALA A 21 -2.15 -1.88 -0.77
N LEU A 22 -2.73 -3.07 -0.57
CA LEU A 22 -4.15 -3.32 -0.83
C LEU A 22 -5.06 -2.51 0.09
N ALA A 23 -4.72 -2.38 1.38
CA ALA A 23 -5.47 -1.54 2.31
C ALA A 23 -5.45 -0.06 1.90
N MET A 24 -4.29 0.46 1.47
CA MET A 24 -4.17 1.82 0.93
C MET A 24 -4.96 1.99 -0.37
N ALA A 25 -4.98 0.98 -1.25
CA ALA A 25 -5.78 1.00 -2.47
C ALA A 25 -7.29 0.95 -2.19
N ALA A 26 -7.72 0.22 -1.17
CA ALA A 26 -9.13 0.15 -0.80
C ALA A 26 -9.63 1.47 -0.20
N PHE A 27 -8.83 2.11 0.68
CA PHE A 27 -9.25 3.25 1.50
C PHE A 27 -8.42 4.54 1.34
N PRO A 28 -8.10 5.00 0.12
CA PRO A 28 -7.25 6.18 -0.08
C PRO A 28 -7.89 7.45 0.51
N ARG A 29 -9.20 7.65 0.28
CA ARG A 29 -9.95 8.83 0.75
C ARG A 29 -9.88 9.05 2.26
N LYS A 30 -9.90 7.98 3.06
CA LYS A 30 -9.84 8.07 4.53
C LYS A 30 -8.46 8.48 5.03
N MET A 31 -7.39 8.12 4.32
CA MET A 31 -6.02 8.45 4.71
C MET A 31 -5.58 9.85 4.25
N THR A 32 -6.23 10.41 3.23
CA THR A 32 -5.78 11.67 2.60
C THR A 32 -6.74 12.84 2.78
N SER A 33 -7.89 12.67 3.43
CA SER A 33 -8.79 13.79 3.69
C SER A 33 -8.30 14.60 4.88
N TRP A 34 -8.04 15.88 4.68
CA TRP A 34 -7.62 16.80 5.74
C TRP A 34 -8.67 17.89 5.92
N GLN A 35 -9.01 18.20 7.17
CA GLN A 35 -9.77 19.41 7.48
C GLN A 35 -8.78 20.56 7.61
N THR A 36 -8.95 21.58 6.79
CA THR A 36 -8.16 22.81 6.86
C THR A 36 -8.97 23.89 7.51
N ARG A 37 -8.40 24.50 8.54
CA ARG A 37 -8.96 25.71 9.14
C ARG A 37 -8.31 26.90 8.46
N SER A 38 -9.11 27.68 7.75
CA SER A 38 -8.66 28.88 7.07
C SER A 38 -8.49 30.03 8.08
N PRO A 39 -7.59 31.00 7.83
CA PRO A 39 -7.32 32.11 8.76
C PRO A 39 -8.56 32.99 9.04
N ASP A 40 -9.55 32.95 8.16
CA ASP A 40 -10.86 33.61 8.29
C ASP A 40 -11.82 32.89 9.25
N GLY A 41 -11.41 31.77 9.85
CA GLY A 41 -12.22 30.97 10.76
C GLY A 41 -13.10 29.93 10.06
N SER A 42 -13.15 29.92 8.73
CA SER A 42 -13.88 28.90 7.97
C SER A 42 -13.19 27.54 8.04
N THR A 43 -13.99 26.47 8.14
CA THR A 43 -13.50 25.09 8.04
C THR A 43 -13.78 24.57 6.64
N GLY A 44 -12.73 24.39 5.86
CA GLY A 44 -12.77 23.76 4.54
C GLY A 44 -12.27 22.31 4.62
N ARG A 45 -12.85 21.42 3.82
CA ARG A 45 -12.29 20.07 3.63
C ARG A 45 -11.53 20.05 2.31
N ILE A 46 -10.22 19.81 2.37
CA ILE A 46 -9.46 19.55 1.15
C ILE A 46 -9.71 18.09 0.80
N GLU A 47 -10.64 17.86 -0.11
CA GLU A 47 -10.84 16.54 -0.70
C GLU A 47 -9.84 16.34 -1.85
N PRO A 48 -9.06 15.24 -1.85
CA PRO A 48 -8.21 14.92 -2.98
C PRO A 48 -9.06 14.70 -4.23
N SER A 49 -8.58 15.16 -5.39
CA SER A 49 -9.28 14.94 -6.67
C SER A 49 -9.50 13.45 -6.95
N ASP A 50 -10.61 13.13 -7.64
CA ASP A 50 -10.95 11.75 -7.98
C ASP A 50 -9.87 11.07 -8.83
N THR A 51 -9.21 11.82 -9.73
CA THR A 51 -8.06 11.34 -10.49
C THR A 51 -6.91 10.92 -9.58
N ARG A 52 -6.59 11.72 -8.54
CA ARG A 52 -5.52 11.39 -7.59
C ARG A 52 -5.85 10.15 -6.78
N ILE A 53 -7.12 10.00 -6.40
CA ILE A 53 -7.61 8.82 -5.69
C ILE A 53 -7.49 7.58 -6.57
N LEU A 54 -7.95 7.63 -7.82
CA LEU A 54 -7.82 6.53 -8.78
C LEU A 54 -6.36 6.11 -8.94
N LEU A 55 -5.46 7.08 -9.10
CA LEU A 55 -4.03 6.84 -9.28
C LEU A 55 -3.41 6.15 -8.06
N MET A 56 -3.78 6.57 -6.83
CA MET A 56 -3.36 5.91 -5.60
C MET A 56 -3.85 4.45 -5.52
N ARG A 57 -5.09 4.18 -5.96
CA ARG A 57 -5.62 2.81 -6.00
C ARG A 57 -4.82 1.93 -6.95
N VAL A 58 -4.61 2.41 -8.18
CA VAL A 58 -3.85 1.69 -9.20
C VAL A 58 -2.43 1.42 -8.72
N MET A 59 -1.76 2.42 -8.17
CA MET A 59 -0.41 2.25 -7.63
C MET A 59 -0.35 1.25 -6.48
N GLY A 60 -1.31 1.30 -5.55
CA GLY A 60 -1.39 0.31 -4.46
C GLY A 60 -1.60 -1.12 -4.98
N VAL A 61 -2.43 -1.31 -6.01
CA VAL A 61 -2.61 -2.62 -6.65
C VAL A 61 -1.34 -3.10 -7.34
N VAL A 62 -0.66 -2.22 -8.07
CA VAL A 62 0.62 -2.54 -8.75
C VAL A 62 1.68 -2.96 -7.73
N VAL A 63 1.83 -2.21 -6.63
CA VAL A 63 2.78 -2.53 -5.56
C VAL A 63 2.43 -3.86 -4.91
N ALA A 64 1.16 -4.13 -4.64
CA ALA A 64 0.72 -5.42 -4.11
C ALA A 64 1.05 -6.58 -5.06
N ALA A 65 0.82 -6.41 -6.36
CA ALA A 65 1.14 -7.43 -7.36
C ALA A 65 2.65 -7.73 -7.41
N LEU A 66 3.49 -6.70 -7.38
CA LEU A 66 4.95 -6.87 -7.36
C LEU A 66 5.44 -7.56 -6.08
N ALA A 67 4.86 -7.21 -4.93
CA ALA A 67 5.21 -7.84 -3.67
C ALA A 67 4.79 -9.33 -3.63
N LEU A 68 3.60 -9.67 -4.15
CA LEU A 68 3.18 -11.06 -4.31
C LEU A 68 4.08 -11.83 -5.29
N LEU A 69 4.50 -11.19 -6.38
CA LEU A 69 5.44 -11.79 -7.33
C LEU A 69 6.79 -12.11 -6.66
N MET A 70 7.31 -11.20 -5.82
CA MET A 70 8.52 -11.46 -5.03
C MET A 70 8.33 -12.63 -4.06
N ALA A 71 7.19 -12.70 -3.36
CA ALA A 71 6.88 -13.82 -2.48
C ALA A 71 6.86 -15.15 -3.25
N PHE A 72 6.21 -15.18 -4.42
CA PHE A 72 6.16 -16.34 -5.29
C PHE A 72 7.55 -16.75 -5.79
N GLY A 73 8.39 -15.78 -6.17
CA GLY A 73 9.78 -16.02 -6.55
C GLY A 73 10.60 -16.64 -5.41
N THR A 74 10.41 -16.17 -4.18
CA THR A 74 11.04 -16.78 -2.99
C THR A 74 10.62 -18.25 -2.83
N PHE A 75 9.35 -18.59 -3.02
CA PHE A 75 8.93 -20.00 -2.96
C PHE A 75 9.45 -20.86 -4.12
N SER A 76 9.56 -20.28 -5.32
CA SER A 76 9.90 -21.02 -6.54
C SER A 76 11.40 -21.23 -6.75
N PHE A 77 12.23 -20.28 -6.31
CA PHE A 77 13.66 -20.27 -6.58
C PHE A 77 14.53 -20.44 -5.32
N ILE A 78 13.97 -20.29 -4.12
CA ILE A 78 14.69 -20.48 -2.85
C ILE A 78 14.15 -21.76 -2.16
N PRO A 79 14.85 -22.92 -2.32
CA PRO A 79 14.45 -24.19 -1.73
C PRO A 79 14.60 -24.23 -0.21
#